data_AF-A0A7V2IRN4-F1
#
_entry.id   AF-A0A7V2IRN4-F1
#
_cell.length_a   1.000
_cell.length_b   1.000
_cell.length_c   1.000
_cell.angle_alpha   90.00
_cell.angle_beta   90.00
_cell.angle_gamma   90.00
#
_symmetry.space_group_name_H-M   'P 1'
#
loop_
_entity.id
_entity.type
_entity.pdbx_description
1 polymer ?
#
loop_
_entity_poly.entity_id
_entity_poly.type
_entity_poly.pdbx_seq_one_letter_code
_entity_poly.pdbx_strand_id
1 'polypeptide(L)'
;MYDKLKAVSHDRPLYSTRYPKLAAILDEAPAEPRGNAVRRNIAVRTPLLHTPDGQREQVDFADNWTTDTLDFVDEQHLNLRFKDPQQVRRHVPDFEPIPFDKIG
;
A
#
# COMPACT_ATOMS: atom_id res chain seq x y z
N MET A 1 -6.22 24.89 -0.50
CA MET A 1 -5.84 23.52 -0.91
C MET A 1 -7.03 22.57 -0.93
N TYR A 2 -7.98 22.67 0.03
CA TYR A 2 -9.08 21.70 0.17
C TYR A 2 -10.48 22.21 -0.24
N ASP A 3 -10.58 23.35 -0.94
CA ASP A 3 -11.88 24.00 -1.19
C ASP A 3 -12.85 23.18 -2.04
N LYS A 4 -12.35 22.28 -2.89
CA LYS A 4 -13.19 21.34 -3.64
C LYS A 4 -13.98 20.38 -2.75
N LEU A 5 -13.47 20.05 -1.55
CA LEU A 5 -14.15 19.16 -0.60
C LEU A 5 -15.38 19.79 0.05
N LYS A 6 -15.44 21.13 0.10
CA LYS A 6 -16.64 21.87 0.55
C LYS A 6 -17.82 21.65 -0.39
N ALA A 7 -17.57 21.54 -1.70
CA ALA A 7 -18.61 21.34 -2.71
C ALA A 7 -19.36 20.00 -2.55
N VAL A 8 -18.73 19.02 -1.90
CA VAL A 8 -19.31 17.69 -1.65
C VAL A 8 -19.74 17.48 -0.19
N SER A 9 -19.65 18.51 0.67
CA SER A 9 -20.00 18.42 2.10
C SER A 9 -19.36 17.20 2.79
N HIS A 10 -18.05 17.01 2.58
CA HIS A 10 -17.30 15.82 3.01
C HIS A 10 -17.38 15.48 4.52
N ASP A 11 -17.69 16.47 5.35
CA ASP A 11 -17.79 16.42 6.82
C ASP A 11 -19.23 16.21 7.32
N ARG A 12 -20.23 16.16 6.43
CA ARG A 12 -21.65 16.01 6.76
C ARG A 12 -22.18 14.61 6.40
N PRO A 13 -23.35 14.20 6.95
CA PRO A 13 -24.02 12.98 6.51
C PRO A 13 -24.26 13.01 4.99
N LEU A 14 -24.05 11.91 4.25
CA LEU A 14 -23.84 10.52 4.67
C LEU A 14 -22.40 10.17 5.09
N TYR A 15 -21.42 10.98 4.73
CA TYR A 15 -20.00 10.67 4.90
C TYR A 15 -19.61 10.56 6.38
N SER A 16 -19.99 11.53 7.20
CA SER A 16 -19.68 11.50 8.65
C SER A 16 -20.37 10.36 9.40
N THR A 17 -21.50 9.86 8.90
CA THR A 17 -22.18 8.69 9.47
C THR A 17 -21.48 7.38 9.09
N ARG A 18 -21.11 7.22 7.81
CA ARG A 18 -20.52 5.96 7.30
C ARG A 18 -19.01 5.87 7.54
N TYR A 19 -18.33 7.02 7.54
CA TYR A 19 -16.88 7.16 7.64
C TYR A 19 -16.49 8.28 8.61
N PRO A 20 -16.84 8.18 9.91
CA PRO A 20 -16.62 9.26 10.88
C PRO A 20 -15.16 9.71 10.97
N LYS A 21 -14.20 8.78 10.83
CA LYS A 21 -12.76 9.11 10.82
C LYS A 21 -12.34 9.92 9.60
N LEU A 22 -12.93 9.66 8.43
CA LEU A 22 -12.58 10.40 7.20
C LEU A 22 -13.20 11.79 7.18
N ALA A 23 -14.35 11.99 7.83
CA ALA A 23 -14.97 13.31 7.94
C ALA A 23 -14.09 14.32 8.71
N ALA A 24 -13.29 13.84 9.67
CA ALA A 24 -12.40 14.66 10.49
C ALA A 24 -10.94 14.70 9.97
N ILE A 25 -10.62 14.02 8.87
CA ILE A 25 -9.23 13.82 8.43
C ILE A 25 -8.48 15.13 8.12
N LEU A 26 -9.22 16.19 7.76
CA LEU A 26 -8.64 17.50 7.47
C LEU A 26 -8.42 18.37 8.71
N ASP A 27 -9.11 18.07 9.81
CA ASP A 27 -9.00 18.83 11.06
C ASP A 27 -7.79 18.41 11.90
N GLU A 28 -7.20 17.25 11.57
CA GLU A 28 -5.99 16.72 12.21
C GLU A 28 -4.71 17.23 11.52
N ALA A 29 -3.77 16.34 11.22
CA ALA A 29 -2.57 16.60 10.45
C ALA A 29 -2.72 15.99 9.04
N PRO A 30 -3.45 16.63 8.10
CA PRO A 30 -3.80 16.03 6.81
C PRO A 30 -2.61 15.71 5.90
N ALA A 31 -1.44 16.29 6.17
CA ALA A 31 -0.21 16.00 5.44
C ALA A 31 0.55 14.77 5.98
N GLU A 32 0.17 14.27 7.15
CA GLU A 32 0.79 13.10 7.77
C GLU A 32 0.16 11.81 7.24
N PRO A 33 0.93 10.72 7.03
CA PRO A 33 0.42 9.48 6.43
C PRO A 33 -0.34 8.60 7.45
N ARG A 34 -1.10 9.20 8.35
CA ARG A 34 -1.79 8.50 9.44
C ARG A 34 -2.84 7.54 8.87
N GLY A 35 -2.87 6.33 9.42
CA GLY A 35 -3.83 5.30 9.02
C GLY A 35 -3.48 4.61 7.70
N ASN A 36 -2.38 4.97 7.04
CA ASN A 36 -1.86 4.19 5.93
C ASN A 36 -1.31 2.85 6.44
N ALA A 37 -1.48 1.81 5.63
CA ALA A 37 -0.89 0.51 5.87
C ALA A 37 -0.11 0.08 4.63
N VAL A 38 1.12 -0.37 4.85
CA VAL A 38 1.98 -0.94 3.81
C VAL A 38 2.33 -2.33 4.29
N ARG A 39 1.59 -3.32 3.79
CA ARG A 39 1.66 -4.70 4.27
C ARG A 39 1.75 -5.69 3.13
N ARG A 40 2.52 -6.77 3.34
CA ARG A 40 2.63 -7.90 2.39
C ARG A 40 3.11 -7.51 0.99
N ASN A 41 3.96 -6.48 0.91
CA ASN A 41 4.58 -6.06 -0.34
C ASN A 41 5.92 -6.76 -0.56
N ILE A 42 6.31 -6.91 -1.82
CA ILE A 42 7.62 -7.43 -2.22
C ILE A 42 8.28 -6.36 -3.10
N ALA A 43 9.44 -5.87 -2.68
CA ALA A 43 10.26 -4.94 -3.44
C ALA A 43 11.52 -5.66 -3.93
N VAL A 44 11.72 -5.70 -5.25
CA VAL A 44 12.84 -6.41 -5.88
C VAL A 44 13.80 -5.41 -6.49
N ARG A 45 15.07 -5.42 -6.08
CA ARG A 45 16.13 -4.52 -6.56
C ARG A 45 15.79 -3.03 -6.41
N THR A 46 15.00 -2.69 -5.40
CA THR A 46 14.53 -1.33 -5.13
C THR A 46 14.12 -1.21 -3.66
N PRO A 47 14.26 -0.03 -3.03
CA PRO A 47 13.66 0.21 -1.72
C PRO A 47 12.14 0.08 -1.78
N LEU A 48 11.54 -0.47 -0.72
CA LEU A 48 10.08 -0.62 -0.63
C LEU A 48 9.33 0.72 -0.66
N LEU A 49 9.79 1.68 0.14
CA LEU A 49 9.18 3.01 0.21
C LEU A 49 10.22 4.04 0.64
N HIS A 50 10.25 5.18 -0.05
CA HIS A 50 10.92 6.38 0.45
C HIS A 50 9.97 7.12 1.38
N THR A 51 10.26 7.11 2.68
CA THR A 51 9.47 7.82 3.69
C THR A 51 10.36 8.87 4.35
N PRO A 52 9.95 10.16 4.41
CA PRO A 52 10.68 11.16 5.18
C PRO A 52 10.85 10.75 6.65
N ASP A 53 11.93 11.22 7.29
CA ASP A 53 12.23 10.91 8.69
C ASP A 53 11.03 11.22 9.60
N GLY A 54 10.75 10.30 10.54
CA GLY A 54 9.65 10.44 11.53
C GLY A 54 8.24 10.09 11.02
N GLN A 55 8.03 9.92 9.71
CA GLN A 55 6.71 9.51 9.18
C GLN A 55 6.51 7.99 9.17
N ARG A 56 7.59 7.22 9.20
CA ARG A 56 7.54 5.75 9.20
C ARG A 56 6.74 5.17 10.37
N GLU A 57 6.87 5.78 11.55
CA GLU A 57 6.20 5.34 12.78
C GLU A 57 4.67 5.53 12.75
N GLN A 58 4.18 6.35 11.81
CA GLN A 58 2.76 6.68 11.67
C GLN A 58 2.04 5.75 10.68
N VAL A 59 2.81 4.89 10.01
CA VAL A 59 2.33 3.96 8.99
C VAL A 59 2.44 2.55 9.52
N ASP A 60 1.38 1.79 9.30
CA ASP A 60 1.30 0.41 9.69
C ASP A 60 2.08 -0.48 8.71
N PHE A 61 3.32 -0.81 9.09
CA PHE A 61 4.23 -1.61 8.29
C PHE A 61 4.39 -3.02 8.83
N ALA A 62 3.92 -4.01 8.07
CA ALA A 62 4.02 -5.43 8.45
C ALA A 62 4.26 -6.35 7.24
N ASP A 63 5.01 -7.43 7.44
CA ASP A 63 5.17 -8.53 6.48
C ASP A 63 5.62 -8.11 5.07
N ASN A 64 6.43 -7.06 4.94
CA ASN A 64 7.00 -6.69 3.63
C ASN A 64 8.39 -7.28 3.48
N TRP A 65 8.75 -7.64 2.24
CA TRP A 65 10.05 -8.19 1.92
C TRP A 65 10.75 -7.34 0.85
N THR A 66 11.99 -6.93 1.12
CA THR A 66 12.87 -6.29 0.13
C THR A 66 14.02 -7.24 -0.16
N THR A 67 14.30 -7.48 -1.44
CA THR A 67 15.34 -8.43 -1.88
C THR A 67 15.96 -7.99 -3.20
N ASP A 68 17.24 -8.31 -3.41
CA ASP A 68 17.88 -8.14 -4.72
C ASP A 68 17.77 -9.42 -5.58
N THR A 69 17.39 -10.53 -4.95
CA THR A 69 17.42 -11.88 -5.53
C THR A 69 16.02 -12.48 -5.53
N LEU A 70 15.33 -12.36 -6.66
CA LEU A 70 14.07 -13.05 -6.92
C LEU A 70 13.97 -13.37 -8.42
N ASP A 71 13.59 -14.61 -8.72
CA ASP A 71 13.48 -15.10 -10.09
C ASP A 71 12.03 -15.04 -10.60
N PHE A 72 11.86 -14.33 -11.72
CA PHE A 72 10.60 -14.28 -12.46
C PHE A 72 10.58 -15.29 -13.61
N VAL A 73 9.38 -15.67 -14.05
CA VAL A 73 9.17 -16.58 -15.19
C VAL A 73 9.85 -16.04 -16.43
N ASP A 74 9.59 -14.77 -16.77
CA ASP A 74 10.25 -14.06 -17.87
C ASP A 74 10.26 -12.55 -17.62
N GLU A 75 11.31 -12.06 -16.98
CA GLU A 75 11.45 -10.63 -16.66
C GLU A 75 11.60 -9.75 -17.91
N GLN A 76 12.25 -10.26 -18.97
CA GLN A 76 12.52 -9.48 -20.18
C GLN A 76 11.24 -9.09 -20.91
N HIS A 77 10.21 -9.95 -20.84
CA HIS A 77 8.89 -9.70 -21.40
C HIS A 77 7.84 -9.35 -20.33
N LEU A 78 8.26 -8.93 -19.14
CA LEU A 78 7.40 -8.50 -18.02
C LEU A 78 6.43 -9.58 -17.49
N ASN A 79 6.74 -10.86 -17.70
CA ASN A 79 6.09 -11.95 -16.96
C ASN A 79 6.70 -12.05 -15.56
N LEU A 80 6.22 -11.16 -14.69
CA LEU A 80 6.68 -11.02 -13.30
C LEU A 80 6.03 -12.04 -12.34
N ARG A 81 5.52 -13.17 -12.87
CA ARG A 81 5.15 -14.30 -12.03
C ARG A 81 6.40 -14.91 -11.43
N PHE A 82 6.34 -15.35 -10.16
CA PHE A 82 7.48 -15.97 -9.50
C PHE A 82 7.73 -17.38 -10.03
N LYS A 83 9.00 -17.76 -10.23
CA LYS A 83 9.38 -19.15 -10.52
C LYS A 83 9.16 -20.07 -9.31
N ASP A 84 9.49 -19.61 -8.10
CA ASP A 84 9.23 -20.30 -6.85
C ASP A 84 8.34 -19.46 -5.91
N PRO A 85 7.00 -19.65 -5.95
CA PRO A 85 6.10 -19.00 -5.00
C PRO A 85 6.35 -19.39 -3.52
N GLN A 86 7.00 -20.52 -3.24
CA GLN A 86 7.32 -20.91 -1.86
C GLN A 86 8.43 -20.02 -1.28
N GLN A 87 9.41 -19.62 -2.07
CA GLN A 87 10.42 -18.64 -1.64
C GLN A 87 9.77 -17.37 -1.12
N VAL A 88 8.80 -16.83 -1.88
CA VAL A 88 8.03 -15.65 -1.48
C VAL A 88 7.27 -15.90 -0.17
N ARG A 89 6.55 -17.02 -0.07
CA ARG A 89 5.76 -17.34 1.13
C ARG A 89 6.59 -17.60 2.39
N ARG A 90 7.88 -17.89 2.28
CA ARG A 90 8.78 -17.96 3.45
C ARG A 90 9.00 -16.59 4.09
N HIS A 91 8.95 -15.51 3.30
CA HIS A 91 9.16 -14.14 3.76
C HIS A 91 7.86 -13.37 3.96
N VAL A 92 6.85 -13.66 3.13
CA VAL A 92 5.52 -13.05 3.19
C VAL A 92 4.47 -14.18 3.16
N PRO A 93 4.15 -14.79 4.32
CA PRO A 93 3.34 -16.03 4.40
C PRO A 93 1.99 -15.93 3.70
N ASP A 94 1.31 -14.80 3.89
CA ASP A 94 -0.02 -14.55 3.34
C ASP A 94 0.03 -13.91 1.94
N PHE A 95 1.15 -14.03 1.22
CA PHE A 95 1.25 -13.50 -0.13
C PHE A 95 0.42 -14.36 -1.11
N GLU A 96 -0.54 -13.70 -1.75
CA GLU A 96 -1.35 -14.26 -2.82
C GLU A 96 -0.78 -13.82 -4.18
N PRO A 97 -0.39 -14.77 -5.06
CA PRO A 97 0.06 -14.44 -6.41
C PRO A 97 -0.97 -13.60 -7.17
N ILE A 98 -0.48 -12.54 -7.82
CA ILE A 98 -1.32 -11.65 -8.63
C ILE A 98 -1.95 -12.47 -9.77
N PRO A 99 -3.30 -12.52 -9.88
CA PRO A 99 -3.97 -13.28 -10.92
C PRO A 99 -4.02 -12.47 -12.22
N PHE A 100 -2.87 -12.34 -12.90
CA PHE A 100 -2.74 -11.54 -14.12
C PHE A 100 -3.79 -11.86 -15.19
N ASP A 101 -4.21 -13.13 -15.29
CA ASP A 101 -5.23 -13.60 -16.23
C ASP A 101 -6.66 -13.07 -15.92
N LYS A 102 -6.84 -12.38 -14.78
CA LYS A 102 -8.12 -11.81 -14.31
C LYS A 102 -8.12 -10.28 -14.23
N ILE A 103 -7.02 -9.62 -14.61
CA ILE A 103 -6.86 -8.16 -14.53
C ILE A 103 -7.07 -7.56 -15.92
N GLY A 104 -8.01 -6.62 -16.05
CA GLY A 104 -8.44 -5.97 -17.29
C GLY A 104 -9.81 -5.33 -17.13
#